data_AF-A0AAN1BLU3-F1
#
_entry.id   AF-A0AAN1BLU3-F1
#
_cell.length_a   1.000
_cell.length_b   1.000
_cell.length_c   1.000
_cell.angle_alpha   90.00
_cell.angle_beta   90.00
_cell.angle_gamma   90.00
#
_symmetry.space_group_name_H-M   'P 1'
#
loop_
_entity.id
_entity.type
_entity.pdbx_description
1 polymer ?
#
loop_
_entity_poly.entity_id
_entity_poly.type
_entity_poly.pdbx_seq_one_letter_code
_entity_poly.pdbx_strand_id
1 'polypeptide(L)' 'MGVCDRCNRTTLKEIPAAKLVTAPADGRYLVEHPTGSMEVFLNIDDRGSIIGAGTIRTARKLFDGTVFAQ' A
#
# COMPACT_ATOMS: atom_id res chain seq x y z
N MET A 1 15.67 4.40 8.10
CA MET A 1 14.37 4.60 7.41
C MET A 1 13.77 3.22 7.27
N GLY A 2 12.83 2.84 8.13
CA GLY A 2 12.28 1.48 8.14
C GLY A 2 11.15 1.38 7.14
N VAL A 3 11.41 0.78 5.98
CA VAL A 3 10.48 0.80 4.85
C VAL A 3 9.82 -0.56 4.68
N CYS A 4 8.50 -0.55 4.43
CA CYS A 4 7.68 -1.75 4.52
C CYS A 4 7.15 -2.20 3.15
N ASP A 5 7.46 -3.42 2.71
CA ASP A 5 6.98 -4.00 1.45
C ASP A 5 5.46 -4.29 1.41
N ARG A 6 4.79 -4.34 2.57
CA ARG A 6 3.35 -4.63 2.68
C ARG A 6 2.73 -3.91 3.89
N CYS A 7 2.12 -2.77 3.59
CA CYS A 7 1.66 -1.81 4.58
C CYS A 7 0.60 -2.31 5.58
N ASN A 8 -0.49 -2.97 5.16
CA ASN A 8 -1.55 -3.43 6.09
C ASN A 8 -0.99 -4.25 7.27
N ARG A 9 -0.04 -5.14 6.98
CA ARG A 9 0.50 -6.07 7.96
C ARG A 9 1.28 -5.36 9.09
N THR A 10 1.78 -4.14 8.87
CA THR A 10 2.53 -3.35 9.87
C THR A 10 1.78 -3.05 11.15
N THR A 11 0.45 -3.08 11.12
CA THR A 11 -0.38 -2.80 12.31
C THR A 11 -0.49 -4.01 13.25
N LEU A 12 -0.07 -5.20 12.82
CA LEU A 12 -0.12 -6.42 13.63
C LEU A 12 1.17 -6.58 14.45
N LYS A 13 1.08 -6.39 15.77
CA LYS A 13 2.24 -6.32 16.68
C LYS A 13 3.24 -7.49 16.58
N GLU A 14 2.77 -8.71 16.31
CA GLU A 14 3.61 -9.92 16.35
C GLU A 14 4.43 -10.20 15.09
N ILE A 15 4.24 -9.43 14.01
CA ILE A 15 4.88 -9.76 12.74
C ILE A 15 6.21 -9.01 12.53
N PRO A 16 7.14 -9.56 11.73
CA PRO A 16 8.42 -8.91 11.46
C PRO A 16 8.28 -7.50 10.89
N ALA A 17 7.33 -7.26 9.99
CA ALA A 17 7.15 -5.95 9.38
C ALA A 17 6.76 -4.86 10.41
N ALA A 18 6.03 -5.21 11.47
CA ALA A 18 5.69 -4.29 12.55
C ALA A 18 6.91 -3.88 13.39
N LYS A 19 7.92 -4.75 13.47
CA LYS A 19 9.19 -4.49 14.19
C LYS A 19 10.15 -3.60 13.40
N LEU A 20 10.00 -3.56 12.08
CA LEU A 20 10.93 -2.89 11.17
C LEU A 20 10.40 -1.56 10.62
N VAL A 21 9.07 -1.37 10.64
CA VAL A 21 8.43 -0.18 10.08
C VAL A 21 8.53 1.02 11.03
N THR A 22 8.79 2.20 10.46
CA THR A 22 8.51 3.46 11.15
C THR A 22 7.10 3.88 10.78
N ALA A 23 6.11 3.56 11.62
CA ALA A 23 4.71 3.81 11.31
C ALA A 23 4.42 5.34 11.28
N PRO A 24 3.81 5.87 10.20
CA PRO A 24 3.45 7.27 10.07
C PRO A 24 2.19 7.60 10.89
N ALA A 25 2.09 8.82 11.40
CA ALA A 25 0.97 9.25 12.24
C ALA A 25 -0.34 9.50 11.47
N ASP A 26 -0.24 9.75 10.17
CA ASP A 26 -1.35 10.12 9.28
C ASP A 26 -1.87 8.94 8.43
N GLY A 27 -1.35 7.73 8.65
CA GLY A 27 -1.71 6.52 7.91
C GLY A 27 -1.17 6.48 6.48
N ARG A 28 -0.25 7.38 6.09
CA ARG A 28 0.39 7.42 4.76
C ARG A 28 1.74 6.74 4.78
N TYR A 29 1.76 5.50 4.32
CA TYR A 29 2.97 4.70 4.29
C TYR A 29 3.70 4.87 2.97
N LEU A 30 4.98 5.23 3.07
CA LEU A 30 5.90 5.13 1.96
C LEU A 30 6.49 3.72 1.93
N VAL A 31 6.29 3.01 0.83
CA VAL A 31 6.76 1.65 0.60
C VAL A 31 7.85 1.68 -0.48
N GLU A 32 9.08 1.35 -0.11
CA GLU A 32 10.21 1.19 -1.02
C GLU A 32 10.06 -0.10 -1.82
N HIS A 33 10.57 -0.06 -3.03
CA HIS A 33 10.62 -1.17 -3.95
C HIS A 33 11.90 -1.02 -4.79
N PRO A 34 12.48 -2.09 -5.37
CA PRO A 34 13.71 -1.97 -6.14
C PRO A 34 13.65 -0.95 -7.29
N THR A 35 12.46 -0.64 -7.79
CA THR A 35 12.24 0.32 -8.87
C THR A 35 11.72 1.70 -8.41
N GLY A 36 11.68 1.97 -7.11
CA GLY A 36 11.28 3.28 -6.57
C GLY A 36 10.52 3.17 -5.25
N SER A 37 9.50 4.00 -5.08
CA SER A 37 8.62 3.95 -3.90
C SER A 37 7.17 4.18 -4.27
N MET A 38 6.27 3.69 -3.44
CA MET A 38 4.83 3.77 -3.61
C MET A 38 4.17 4.23 -2.32
N GLU A 39 3.21 5.15 -2.45
CA GLU A 39 2.40 5.61 -1.33
C GLU A 39 1.17 4.71 -1.15
N VAL A 40 0.95 4.28 0.09
CA VAL A 40 -0.21 3.49 0.52
C VAL A 40 -0.88 4.19 1.68
N PHE A 41 -2.18 4.41 1.53
CA PHE A 41 -3.03 5.02 2.56
C PHE A 41 -3.75 3.91 3.32
N LEU A 42 -3.63 3.88 4.64
CA LEU A 42 -4.48 3.08 5.50
C LEU A 42 -5.48 3.98 6.21
N ASN A 43 -6.76 3.66 6.10
CA ASN A 43 -7.80 4.24 6.94
C ASN A 43 -7.93 3.36 8.18
N ILE A 44 -7.61 3.92 9.34
CA ILE A 44 -7.57 3.24 10.64
C ILE A 44 -8.62 3.90 11.54
N ASP A 45 -9.49 3.11 12.16
CA ASP A 45 -10.48 3.60 13.11
C ASP A 45 -9.88 3.94 14.48
N ASP A 46 -10.67 4.54 15.37
CA ASP A 46 -10.25 4.92 16.72
C ASP A 46 -9.85 3.71 17.60
N ARG A 47 -10.19 2.48 17.17
CA ARG A 47 -9.84 1.22 17.84
C ARG A 47 -8.56 0.60 17.28
N GLY A 48 -7.91 1.25 16.31
CA GLY A 48 -6.69 0.78 15.66
C GLY A 48 -6.91 -0.28 14.59
N SER A 49 -8.15 -0.50 14.14
CA SER A 49 -8.50 -1.46 13.09
C SER A 49 -8.47 -0.80 11.71
N ILE A 50 -7.92 -1.51 10.72
CA ILE A 50 -7.89 -1.03 9.34
C ILE A 50 -9.29 -1.22 8.72
N ILE A 51 -9.93 -0.11 8.38
CA ILE A 51 -11.25 -0.08 7.73
C ILE A 51 -11.16 0.19 6.22
N GLY A 52 -9.97 0.55 5.72
CA GLY A 52 -9.73 0.74 4.29
C GLY A 52 -8.25 0.84 3.95
N ALA A 53 -7.92 0.50 2.71
CA ALA A 53 -6.58 0.69 2.15
C ALA A 53 -6.70 1.20 0.71
N GLY A 54 -5.84 2.15 0.34
CA GLY A 54 -5.87 2.78 -0.98
C GLY A 54 -4.49 3.18 -1.47
N THR A 55 -4.38 3.39 -2.78
CA THR A 55 -3.17 3.90 -3.43
C THR A 55 -3.58 4.72 -4.65
N ILE A 56 -2.80 5.74 -4.98
CA ILE A 56 -3.03 6.57 -6.15
C ILE A 56 -2.30 5.92 -7.33
N ARG A 57 -3.06 5.58 -8.38
CA ARG A 57 -2.52 5.00 -9.61
C ARG A 57 -3.02 5.79 -10.80
N THR A 58 -2.19 5.82 -11.84
CA THR A 58 -2.55 6.36 -13.15
C THR A 58 -2.96 5.22 -14.07
N ALA A 59 -3.98 5.43 -14.88
CA ALA A 59 -4.37 4.50 -15.94
C ALA A 59 -4.22 5.17 -17.32
N ARG A 60 -3.97 4.38 -18.35
CA ARG A 60 -3.95 4.82 -19.75
C ARG A 60 -4.71 3.81 -20.60
N LYS A 61 -5.62 4.29 -21.45
CA LYS A 61 -6.31 3.46 -22.44
C LYS A 61 -5.32 3.01 -23.51
N LEU A 62 -5.09 1.71 -23.62
CA LEU A 62 -4.16 1.14 -24.61
C LEU A 62 -4.86 0.73 -25.90
N PHE A 63 -6.12 0.32 -25.82
CA PHE A 63 -6.90 -0.14 -26.97
C PHE A 63 -8.39 0.13 -26.75
N ASP A 64 -9.11 0.40 -27.84
CA ASP A 64 -10.57 0.38 -27.92
C ASP A 64 -10.98 -0.30 -29.21
N GLY A 65 -11.69 -1.42 -29.12
CA GLY A 65 -12.05 -2.22 -30.28
C GLY A 65 -12.38 -3.66 -29.91
N THR A 66 -12.57 -4.51 -30.92
CA THR A 66 -12.90 -5.92 -30.74
C THR A 66 -11.72 -6.79 -31.14
N VAL A 67 -11.33 -7.72 -30.26
CA VAL A 67 -10.34 -8.75 -30.58
C VAL A 67 -11.06 -9.96 -31.16
N PHE A 68 -10.62 -10.44 -32.33
CA PHE A 68 -11.15 -11.66 -32.96
C PHE A 68 -10.16 -12.82 -32.71
N ALA A 69 -10.67 -13.94 -32.20
CA ALA A 69 -9.90 -15.18 -32.10
C ALA A 69 -9.86 -15.90 -33.46
N GLN A 70 -8.83 -16.73 -33.66
CA GLN A 70 -8.79 -17.73 -34.75
C GLN A 70 -9.46 -19.03 -34.32
#